data_AF-A0A7V3A6J5-F1
#
_entry.id   AF-A0A7V3A6J5-F1
#
_cell.length_a   1.000
_cell.length_b   1.000
_cell.length_c   1.000
_cell.angle_alpha   90.00
_cell.angle_beta   90.00
_cell.angle_gamma   90.00
#
_symmetry.space_group_name_H-M   'P 1'
#
loop_
_entity.id
_entity.type
_entity.pdbx_description
1 polymer ?
#
loop_
_entity_poly.entity_id
_entity_poly.type
_entity_poly.pdbx_seq_one_letter_code
_entity_poly.pdbx_strand_id
1 'polypeptide(L)'
;MPVFGRLALKIIMAIQRIPSFYPKKDLSRPNLAVRFLKILIKRARLCRTLPDYLASDRLPVINTFYATAIALESLPEKSPGDRNNFLIICDADINRVWVPERPAASRIKYLVPCTQVRNRLLTYGVKPENIFMTGFPLPVENLGTETGLEVLKIDLLARLLRLDPSGKFFAYHSQSVCRWLELKQIPDCRDKHYTVMFAIGGAGAQTELARRILKSLGPLIRTGRVRLLLSCGVQRRVLEKTLKFINQHGLWDELDRNIHLIFSDNVFEYFELFNRWLRQTDVLWTKPSELSFYCALGLPIIMADPIGPQEELNKRWLMEIHAGLVPPGPPEYCQEWLSDLRENGRLAEAAWDGFLKARKLGTYKIKRLIENGEYSEEISPLKQ
;
A
#
# COMPACT_ATOMS: atom_id res chain seq x y z
N MET A 1 -33.37 -11.16 -11.50
CA MET A 1 -33.20 -9.79 -10.97
C MET A 1 -31.78 -9.23 -11.22
N PRO A 2 -31.40 -8.83 -12.45
CA PRO A 2 -30.09 -8.20 -12.73
C PRO A 2 -30.11 -6.66 -12.62
N VAL A 3 -31.30 -6.05 -12.71
CA VAL A 3 -31.49 -4.58 -12.78
C VAL A 3 -31.34 -3.92 -11.40
N PHE A 4 -31.91 -4.52 -10.36
CA PHE A 4 -31.78 -4.05 -8.97
C PHE A 4 -30.33 -4.05 -8.48
N GLY A 5 -29.53 -5.07 -8.85
CA GLY A 5 -28.11 -5.13 -8.53
C GLY A 5 -27.29 -4.03 -9.19
N ARG A 6 -27.55 -3.70 -10.46
CA ARG A 6 -26.86 -2.61 -11.18
C ARG A 6 -27.22 -1.24 -10.61
N LEU A 7 -28.47 -1.02 -10.20
CA LEU A 7 -28.90 0.24 -9.60
C LEU A 7 -28.30 0.42 -8.19
N ALA A 8 -28.33 -0.62 -7.35
CA ALA A 8 -27.71 -0.61 -6.03
C ALA A 8 -26.19 -0.37 -6.12
N LEU A 9 -25.51 -1.03 -7.07
CA LEU A 9 -24.08 -0.80 -7.32
C LEU A 9 -23.80 0.64 -7.73
N LYS A 10 -24.58 1.23 -8.63
CA LYS A 10 -24.44 2.65 -9.01
C LYS A 10 -24.60 3.59 -7.83
N ILE A 11 -25.54 3.31 -6.92
CA ILE A 11 -25.75 4.11 -5.71
C ILE A 11 -24.54 3.98 -4.78
N ILE A 12 -24.03 2.77 -4.55
CA ILE A 12 -22.83 2.52 -3.72
C ILE A 12 -21.61 3.23 -4.32
N MET A 13 -21.39 3.12 -5.64
CA MET A 13 -20.30 3.81 -6.32
C MET A 13 -20.44 5.33 -6.24
N ALA A 14 -21.66 5.87 -6.33
CA ALA A 14 -21.91 7.31 -6.17
C ALA A 14 -21.61 7.81 -4.76
N ILE A 15 -21.91 7.01 -3.72
CA ILE A 15 -21.60 7.31 -2.32
C ILE A 15 -20.08 7.26 -2.07
N GLN A 16 -19.39 6.28 -2.68
CA GLN A 16 -17.95 6.11 -2.56
C GLN A 16 -17.15 7.09 -3.43
N ARG A 17 -17.77 7.72 -4.43
CA ARG A 17 -17.10 8.62 -5.39
C ARG A 17 -16.37 9.76 -4.70
N ILE A 18 -15.08 9.87 -4.98
CA ILE A 18 -14.24 10.97 -4.55
C ILE A 18 -14.31 12.06 -5.64
N PRO A 19 -14.69 13.31 -5.30
CA PRO A 19 -14.77 14.38 -6.27
C PRO A 19 -13.38 14.74 -6.81
N SER A 20 -13.33 15.28 -8.03
CA SER A 20 -12.09 15.85 -8.58
C SER A 20 -11.48 16.84 -7.59
N PHE A 21 -10.15 16.85 -7.50
CA PHE A 21 -9.45 17.84 -6.68
C PHE A 21 -9.52 19.24 -7.30
N TYR A 22 -9.57 19.32 -8.63
CA TYR A 22 -9.64 20.58 -9.36
C TYR A 22 -11.03 20.85 -9.98
N PRO A 23 -11.44 22.14 -10.09
CA PRO A 23 -10.75 23.29 -9.48
C PRO A 23 -10.86 23.25 -7.94
N LYS A 24 -9.90 23.83 -7.24
CA LYS A 24 -9.89 23.84 -5.77
C LYS A 24 -11.15 24.54 -5.26
N LYS A 25 -11.93 23.84 -4.44
CA LYS A 25 -13.16 24.36 -3.83
C LYS A 25 -13.22 23.95 -2.37
N ASP A 26 -13.93 24.73 -1.58
CA ASP A 26 -14.35 24.30 -0.24
C ASP A 26 -15.34 23.13 -0.38
N LEU A 27 -14.96 21.98 0.18
CA LEU A 27 -15.73 20.74 0.23
C LEU A 27 -16.02 20.34 1.69
N SER A 28 -15.96 21.30 2.63
CA SER A 28 -16.21 21.08 4.06
C SER A 28 -17.65 20.65 4.37
N ARG A 29 -18.63 21.00 3.52
CA ARG A 29 -20.03 20.64 3.74
C ARG A 29 -20.25 19.11 3.70
N PRO A 30 -21.07 18.54 4.61
CA PRO A 30 -21.32 17.11 4.64
C PRO A 30 -22.14 16.66 3.43
N ASN A 31 -21.68 15.59 2.77
CA ASN A 31 -22.40 14.94 1.66
C ASN A 31 -23.32 13.82 2.17
N LEU A 32 -23.99 13.12 1.25
CA LEU A 32 -24.87 11.99 1.57
C LEU A 32 -24.14 10.88 2.34
N ALA A 33 -22.88 10.58 1.99
CA ALA A 33 -22.08 9.57 2.67
C ALA A 33 -21.85 9.90 4.15
N VAL A 34 -21.49 11.15 4.46
CA VAL A 34 -21.32 11.64 5.84
C VAL A 34 -22.63 11.55 6.63
N ARG A 35 -23.75 12.00 6.03
CA ARG A 35 -25.07 11.94 6.68
C ARG A 35 -25.51 10.50 6.93
N PHE A 36 -25.25 9.61 5.98
CA PHE A 36 -25.55 8.19 6.11
C PHE A 36 -24.73 7.54 7.22
N LEU A 37 -23.42 7.78 7.27
CA LEU A 37 -22.56 7.30 8.35
C LEU A 37 -23.06 7.78 9.73
N LYS A 38 -23.44 9.06 9.84
CA LYS A 38 -24.02 9.61 11.07
C LYS A 38 -25.28 8.87 11.51
N ILE A 39 -26.16 8.52 10.57
CA ILE A 39 -27.35 7.71 10.85
C ILE A 39 -26.95 6.31 11.33
N LEU A 40 -25.97 5.67 10.68
CA LEU A 40 -25.50 4.35 11.09
C LEU A 40 -24.95 4.36 12.53
N ILE A 41 -24.13 5.36 12.87
CA ILE A 41 -23.56 5.51 14.21
C ILE A 41 -24.67 5.80 15.23
N LYS A 42 -25.50 6.82 15.00
CA LYS A 42 -26.45 7.30 16.01
C LYS A 42 -27.73 6.46 16.13
N ARG A 43 -28.26 5.95 15.02
CA ARG A 43 -29.55 5.24 14.99
C ARG A 43 -29.36 3.73 14.87
N ALA A 44 -28.52 3.27 13.94
CA ALA A 44 -28.24 1.85 13.76
C ALA A 44 -27.23 1.28 14.76
N ARG A 45 -26.71 2.13 15.66
CA ARG A 45 -25.77 1.76 16.74
C ARG A 45 -24.49 1.09 16.20
N LEU A 46 -24.02 1.50 15.02
CA LEU A 46 -22.69 1.14 14.51
C LEU A 46 -21.62 1.58 15.53
N CYS A 47 -20.66 0.70 15.82
CA CYS A 47 -19.61 0.92 16.81
C CYS A 47 -20.09 1.11 18.27
N ARG A 48 -21.30 0.67 18.64
CA ARG A 48 -21.85 0.86 20.00
C ARG A 48 -21.02 0.27 21.16
N THR A 49 -20.25 -0.78 20.90
CA THR A 49 -19.41 -1.46 21.90
C THR A 49 -18.00 -0.86 21.99
N LEU A 50 -17.68 0.11 21.12
CA LEU A 50 -16.37 0.77 21.10
C LEU A 50 -16.05 1.48 22.42
N PRO A 51 -16.99 2.18 23.10
CA PRO A 51 -16.72 2.77 24.41
C PRO A 51 -16.35 1.72 25.46
N ASP A 52 -17.09 0.61 25.53
CA ASP A 52 -16.86 -0.46 26.51
C ASP A 52 -15.47 -1.10 26.31
N TYR A 53 -15.10 -1.35 25.05
CA TYR A 53 -13.77 -1.87 24.68
C TYR A 53 -12.64 -0.91 25.06
N LEU A 54 -12.88 0.40 24.96
CA LEU A 54 -11.89 1.43 25.25
C LEU A 54 -11.88 1.89 26.72
N ALA A 55 -12.88 1.50 27.52
CA ALA A 55 -12.98 1.88 28.92
C ALA A 55 -11.87 1.27 29.78
N SER A 56 -11.31 0.13 29.36
CA SER A 56 -10.29 -0.61 30.13
C SER A 56 -8.93 0.09 30.21
N ASP A 57 -8.61 1.02 29.30
CA ASP A 57 -7.32 1.71 29.28
C ASP A 57 -7.45 3.10 28.65
N ARG A 58 -6.69 4.09 29.13
CA ARG A 58 -6.69 5.49 28.64
C ARG A 58 -5.68 5.77 27.53
N LEU A 59 -5.11 4.73 26.93
CA LEU A 59 -4.14 4.85 25.84
C LEU A 59 -4.69 5.61 24.61
N PRO A 60 -3.82 6.28 23.84
CA PRO A 60 -4.14 6.77 22.51
C PRO A 60 -4.75 5.69 21.61
N VAL A 61 -5.72 6.08 20.78
CA VAL A 61 -6.36 5.18 19.82
C VAL A 61 -5.83 5.45 18.43
N ILE A 62 -5.41 4.40 17.74
CA ILE A 62 -5.08 4.45 16.32
C ILE A 62 -6.16 3.70 15.55
N ASN A 63 -6.81 4.41 14.63
CA ASN A 63 -7.81 3.84 13.74
C ASN A 63 -7.22 3.67 12.34
N THR A 64 -7.52 2.54 11.70
CA THR A 64 -7.27 2.30 10.27
C THR A 64 -8.55 2.36 9.44
N PHE A 65 -9.69 2.65 10.08
CA PHE A 65 -10.99 2.80 9.45
C PHE A 65 -11.71 4.06 9.95
N TYR A 66 -12.27 4.86 9.04
CA TYR A 66 -12.87 6.15 9.40
C TYR A 66 -14.08 6.04 10.33
N ALA A 67 -14.88 4.98 10.21
CA ALA A 67 -16.14 4.88 10.96
C ALA A 67 -15.89 4.77 12.47
N THR A 68 -14.84 4.07 12.89
CA THR A 68 -14.47 3.94 14.30
C THR A 68 -13.95 5.26 14.85
N ALA A 69 -13.09 5.96 14.10
CA ALA A 69 -12.57 7.28 14.50
C ALA A 69 -13.70 8.32 14.66
N ILE A 70 -14.65 8.35 13.71
CA ILE A 70 -15.79 9.28 13.74
C ILE A 70 -16.81 8.89 14.82
N ALA A 71 -17.04 7.59 15.05
CA ALA A 71 -17.91 7.14 16.13
C ALA A 71 -17.36 7.57 17.49
N LEU A 72 -16.05 7.39 17.70
CA LEU A 72 -15.35 7.83 18.91
C LEU A 72 -15.45 9.34 19.13
N GLU A 73 -15.27 10.14 18.07
CA GLU A 73 -15.44 11.61 18.10
C GLU A 73 -16.87 12.04 18.45
N SER A 74 -17.87 11.18 18.20
CA SER A 74 -19.29 11.52 18.36
C SER A 74 -19.86 11.20 19.75
N LEU A 75 -19.08 10.60 20.65
CA LEU A 75 -19.54 10.18 21.97
C LEU A 75 -19.87 11.40 22.87
N PRO A 76 -20.94 11.34 23.68
CA PRO A 76 -21.40 12.48 24.50
C PRO A 76 -20.46 12.86 25.65
N GLU A 77 -19.63 11.93 26.12
CA GLU A 77 -18.82 12.15 27.32
C GLU A 77 -17.58 12.99 27.01
N LYS A 78 -17.70 14.27 27.35
CA LYS A 78 -16.55 15.12 27.63
C LYS A 78 -15.86 14.60 28.90
N SER A 79 -14.97 13.62 28.71
CA SER A 79 -13.72 13.37 29.47
C SER A 79 -13.68 12.11 30.37
N PRO A 80 -12.52 11.44 30.46
CA PRO A 80 -11.25 12.09 30.76
C PRO A 80 -10.64 12.77 29.54
N GLY A 81 -10.20 14.01 29.73
CA GLY A 81 -9.54 14.79 28.70
C GLY A 81 -8.34 14.01 28.15
N ASP A 82 -7.99 14.31 26.91
CA ASP A 82 -6.72 13.96 26.27
C ASP A 82 -6.52 12.55 25.72
N ARG A 83 -7.55 11.70 25.57
CA ARG A 83 -7.34 10.52 24.71
C ARG A 83 -7.16 10.97 23.26
N ASN A 84 -5.93 10.84 22.77
CA ASN A 84 -5.61 11.14 21.39
C ASN A 84 -6.30 10.14 20.45
N ASN A 85 -7.11 10.66 19.52
CA ASN A 85 -7.81 9.89 18.49
C ASN A 85 -7.09 10.07 17.15
N PHE A 86 -6.27 9.10 16.77
CA PHE A 86 -5.52 9.10 15.53
C PHE A 86 -6.24 8.30 14.45
N LEU A 87 -6.18 8.77 13.21
CA LEU A 87 -6.72 8.09 12.04
C LEU A 87 -5.64 8.00 10.96
N ILE A 88 -5.21 6.77 10.67
CA ILE A 88 -4.33 6.48 9.54
C ILE A 88 -5.16 6.49 8.27
N ILE A 89 -4.71 7.25 7.29
CA ILE A 89 -5.27 7.21 5.94
C ILE A 89 -4.53 6.16 5.12
N CYS A 90 -5.28 5.16 4.64
CA CYS A 90 -4.74 4.01 3.91
C CYS A 90 -4.85 4.14 2.39
N ASP A 91 -5.20 5.32 1.88
CA ASP A 91 -5.38 5.62 0.45
C ASP A 91 -4.67 6.92 0.07
N ALA A 92 -4.34 7.09 -1.21
CA ALA A 92 -3.67 8.29 -1.73
C ALA A 92 -4.62 9.48 -1.93
N ASP A 93 -5.93 9.24 -1.81
CA ASP A 93 -6.97 10.25 -1.74
C ASP A 93 -8.21 9.66 -1.04
N ILE A 94 -9.05 10.51 -0.46
CA ILE A 94 -10.14 10.07 0.42
C ILE A 94 -11.47 10.73 0.11
N ASN A 95 -12.54 9.98 0.37
CA ASN A 95 -13.90 10.49 0.30
C ASN A 95 -14.20 11.38 1.51
N ARG A 96 -15.10 12.37 1.34
CA ARG A 96 -15.58 13.26 2.40
C ARG A 96 -16.09 12.51 3.65
N VAL A 97 -16.54 11.27 3.52
CA VAL A 97 -16.97 10.38 4.63
C VAL A 97 -15.86 10.09 5.65
N TRP A 98 -14.59 10.25 5.27
CA TRP A 98 -13.45 10.09 6.17
C TRP A 98 -13.29 11.22 7.20
N VAL A 99 -14.07 12.31 7.04
CA VAL A 99 -14.02 13.48 7.91
C VAL A 99 -15.40 13.65 8.58
N PRO A 100 -15.47 14.04 9.86
CA PRO A 100 -16.76 14.23 10.54
C PRO A 100 -17.62 15.33 9.90
N GLU A 101 -18.89 15.37 10.30
CA GLU A 101 -19.87 16.35 9.81
C GLU A 101 -19.45 17.81 10.10
N ARG A 102 -18.75 18.03 11.23
CA ARG A 102 -18.21 19.34 11.63
C ARG A 102 -16.68 19.27 11.76
N PRO A 103 -15.94 19.37 10.63
CA PRO A 103 -14.49 19.23 10.59
C PRO A 103 -13.74 20.20 11.51
N ALA A 104 -14.18 21.47 11.54
CA ALA A 104 -13.57 22.51 12.36
C ALA A 104 -13.75 22.32 13.88
N ALA A 105 -14.66 21.44 14.31
CA ALA A 105 -14.84 21.08 15.72
C ALA A 105 -14.12 19.77 16.08
N SER A 106 -13.59 19.06 15.08
CA SER A 106 -12.99 17.72 15.24
C SER A 106 -11.64 17.78 15.95
N ARG A 107 -11.40 16.82 16.85
CA ARG A 107 -10.10 16.56 17.50
C ARG A 107 -9.31 15.42 16.87
N ILE A 108 -9.91 14.69 15.91
CA ILE A 108 -9.21 13.63 15.15
C ILE A 108 -7.89 14.15 14.57
N LYS A 109 -6.81 13.44 14.86
CA LYS A 109 -5.47 13.66 14.31
C LYS A 109 -5.25 12.71 13.13
N TYR A 110 -5.06 13.24 11.94
CA TYR A 110 -4.93 12.47 10.70
C TYR A 110 -3.45 12.18 10.42
N LEU A 111 -3.11 10.90 10.27
CA LEU A 111 -1.78 10.41 9.90
C LEU A 111 -1.83 10.11 8.40
N VAL A 112 -1.22 10.97 7.59
CA VAL A 112 -1.43 10.97 6.13
C VAL A 112 -0.23 10.44 5.35
N PRO A 113 -0.47 9.64 4.29
CA PRO A 113 0.61 8.99 3.55
C PRO A 113 1.28 9.92 2.53
N CYS A 114 0.55 10.92 2.01
CA CYS A 114 1.06 11.78 0.95
C CYS A 114 0.39 13.18 0.93
N THR A 115 1.01 14.10 0.20
CA THR A 115 0.59 15.50 0.04
C THR A 115 -0.83 15.63 -0.51
N GLN A 116 -1.26 14.72 -1.40
CA GLN A 116 -2.60 14.72 -1.97
C GLN A 116 -3.68 14.57 -0.89
N VAL A 117 -3.51 13.62 0.04
CA VAL A 117 -4.43 13.42 1.18
C VAL A 117 -4.46 14.63 2.10
N ARG A 118 -3.30 15.22 2.43
CA ARG A 118 -3.23 16.44 3.25
C ARG A 118 -4.07 17.54 2.61
N ASN A 119 -3.83 17.80 1.33
CA ASN A 119 -4.55 18.84 0.59
C ASN A 119 -6.06 18.54 0.55
N ARG A 120 -6.44 17.27 0.38
CA ARG A 120 -7.84 16.85 0.42
C ARG A 120 -8.49 17.15 1.78
N LEU A 121 -7.84 16.80 2.88
CA LEU A 121 -8.35 17.06 4.24
C LEU A 121 -8.53 18.56 4.48
N LEU A 122 -7.59 19.39 4.02
CA LEU A 122 -7.72 20.85 4.08
C LEU A 122 -8.96 21.33 3.31
N THR A 123 -9.22 20.81 2.10
CA THR A 123 -10.46 21.14 1.37
C THR A 123 -11.73 20.64 2.05
N TYR A 124 -11.63 19.63 2.91
CA TYR A 124 -12.72 19.16 3.75
C TYR A 124 -12.85 19.93 5.06
N GLY A 125 -12.06 20.99 5.28
CA GLY A 125 -12.14 21.86 6.46
C GLY A 125 -11.48 21.29 7.72
N VAL A 126 -10.64 20.26 7.58
CA VAL A 126 -9.83 19.76 8.70
C VAL A 126 -8.77 20.79 9.05
N LYS A 127 -8.57 21.01 10.35
CA LYS A 127 -7.59 21.96 10.86
C LYS A 127 -6.15 21.53 10.48
N PRO A 128 -5.29 22.44 9.98
CA PRO A 128 -3.92 22.11 9.62
C PRO A 128 -3.12 21.45 10.76
N GLU A 129 -3.29 21.90 12.00
CA GLU A 129 -2.62 21.36 13.19
C GLU A 129 -3.01 19.91 13.53
N ASN A 130 -4.10 19.40 12.93
CA ASN A 130 -4.56 18.03 13.09
C ASN A 130 -4.12 17.12 11.93
N ILE A 131 -3.28 17.57 10.99
CA ILE A 131 -2.84 16.78 9.84
C ILE A 131 -1.32 16.56 9.92
N PHE A 132 -0.93 15.31 10.12
CA PHE A 132 0.46 14.89 10.29
C PHE A 132 0.90 14.09 9.07
N MET A 133 1.85 14.63 8.31
CA MET A 133 2.47 14.01 7.14
C MET A 133 3.48 12.94 7.56
N THR A 134 2.97 11.79 7.98
CA THR A 134 3.80 10.68 8.48
C THR A 134 4.38 9.85 7.35
N GLY A 135 3.68 9.70 6.23
CA GLY A 135 3.88 8.58 5.32
C GLY A 135 3.07 7.37 5.76
N PHE A 136 2.98 6.37 4.88
CA PHE A 136 2.29 5.11 5.19
C PHE A 136 3.14 4.29 6.18
N PRO A 137 2.54 3.61 7.18
CA PRO A 137 3.28 2.75 8.09
C PRO A 137 3.82 1.52 7.35
N LEU A 138 5.16 1.39 7.31
CA LEU A 138 5.86 0.27 6.69
C LEU A 138 6.51 -0.62 7.78
N PRO A 139 6.76 -1.90 7.50
CA PRO A 139 7.38 -2.80 8.47
C PRO A 139 8.80 -2.33 8.83
N VAL A 140 9.08 -2.20 10.13
CA VAL A 140 10.39 -1.72 10.62
C VAL A 140 11.51 -2.70 10.29
N GLU A 141 11.20 -3.99 10.25
CA GLU A 141 12.09 -5.08 9.86
C GLU A 141 12.50 -5.02 8.37
N ASN A 142 11.77 -4.27 7.54
CA ASN A 142 12.12 -4.00 6.14
C ASN A 142 12.81 -2.63 5.96
N LEU A 143 12.81 -1.80 6.99
CA LEU A 143 13.46 -0.48 6.97
C LEU A 143 14.86 -0.55 7.59
N GLY A 144 15.01 -1.21 8.73
CA GLY A 144 16.15 -1.00 9.63
C GLY A 144 15.88 0.20 10.54
N THR A 145 16.92 0.76 11.15
CA THR A 145 16.79 1.92 12.05
C THR A 145 16.21 3.16 11.36
N GLU A 146 15.58 4.05 12.13
CA GLU A 146 15.01 5.30 11.61
C GLU A 146 16.05 6.16 10.86
N THR A 147 17.28 6.23 11.41
CA THR A 147 18.39 7.04 10.87
C THR A 147 19.31 6.28 9.92
N GLY A 148 19.38 4.95 10.00
CA GLY A 148 20.23 4.16 9.11
C GLY A 148 19.52 3.78 7.82
N LEU A 149 18.26 3.32 7.93
CA LEU A 149 17.53 2.61 6.89
C LEU A 149 18.36 1.46 6.26
N GLU A 150 19.22 0.84 7.05
CA GLU A 150 20.27 -0.07 6.58
C GLU A 150 19.69 -1.30 5.89
N VAL A 151 18.58 -1.85 6.40
CA VAL A 151 17.91 -2.99 5.77
C VAL A 151 17.35 -2.60 4.41
N LEU A 152 16.65 -1.46 4.35
CA LEU A 152 16.09 -0.96 3.09
C LEU A 152 17.19 -0.69 2.06
N LYS A 153 18.29 -0.03 2.45
CA LYS A 153 19.41 0.28 1.55
C LYS A 153 20.06 -0.98 0.98
N ILE A 154 20.27 -2.00 1.83
CA ILE A 154 20.82 -3.30 1.42
C ILE A 154 19.88 -4.00 0.43
N ASP A 155 18.60 -4.13 0.79
CA ASP A 155 17.61 -4.83 -0.02
C ASP A 155 17.38 -4.10 -1.35
N LEU A 156 17.37 -2.75 -1.35
CA LEU A 156 17.25 -1.91 -2.54
C LEU A 156 18.45 -2.09 -3.49
N LEU A 157 19.69 -2.03 -2.98
CA LEU A 157 20.87 -2.25 -3.82
C LEU A 157 20.80 -3.63 -4.49
N ALA A 158 20.54 -4.67 -3.70
CA ALA A 158 20.44 -6.03 -4.21
C ALA A 158 19.38 -6.16 -5.30
N ARG A 159 18.23 -5.50 -5.10
CA ARG A 159 17.14 -5.45 -6.08
C ARG A 159 17.52 -4.72 -7.36
N LEU A 160 18.14 -3.54 -7.27
CA LEU A 160 18.56 -2.77 -8.46
C LEU A 160 19.56 -3.58 -9.32
N LEU A 161 20.48 -4.31 -8.68
CA LEU A 161 21.43 -5.19 -9.39
C LEU A 161 20.73 -6.36 -10.11
N ARG A 162 19.59 -6.84 -9.60
CA ARG A 162 18.76 -7.87 -10.25
C ARG A 162 17.84 -7.31 -11.34
N LEU A 163 17.40 -6.06 -11.20
CA LEU A 163 16.44 -5.40 -12.09
C LEU A 163 17.05 -4.60 -13.24
N ASP A 164 18.37 -4.39 -13.25
CA ASP A 164 19.09 -3.72 -14.35
C ASP A 164 20.22 -4.59 -14.93
N PRO A 165 19.90 -5.77 -15.50
CA PRO A 165 20.90 -6.69 -16.04
C PRO A 165 21.71 -6.11 -17.20
N SER A 166 21.15 -5.15 -17.96
CA SER A 166 21.80 -4.52 -19.11
C SER A 166 22.56 -3.24 -18.74
N GLY A 167 22.48 -2.79 -17.49
CA GLY A 167 23.17 -1.59 -17.00
C GLY A 167 22.56 -0.27 -17.48
N LYS A 168 21.38 -0.27 -18.11
CA LYS A 168 20.74 0.94 -18.65
C LYS A 168 20.35 1.91 -17.55
N PHE A 169 19.79 1.42 -16.45
CA PHE A 169 19.44 2.29 -15.31
C PHE A 169 20.71 2.86 -14.66
N PHE A 170 21.72 2.03 -14.39
CA PHE A 170 22.95 2.48 -13.76
C PHE A 170 23.76 3.45 -14.62
N ALA A 171 23.65 3.38 -15.95
CA ALA A 171 24.29 4.34 -16.86
C ALA A 171 23.87 5.79 -16.56
N TYR A 172 22.62 6.01 -16.13
CA TYR A 172 22.11 7.34 -15.79
C TYR A 172 22.12 7.64 -14.29
N HIS A 173 21.97 6.62 -13.44
CA HIS A 173 21.67 6.83 -12.01
C HIS A 173 22.80 6.43 -11.05
N SER A 174 23.89 5.83 -11.52
CA SER A 174 24.99 5.31 -10.68
C SER A 174 25.47 6.30 -9.61
N GLN A 175 25.73 7.57 -9.96
CA GLN A 175 26.19 8.58 -9.02
C GLN A 175 25.16 8.85 -7.91
N SER A 176 23.88 8.95 -8.26
CA SER A 176 22.79 9.17 -7.31
C SER A 176 22.62 7.96 -6.38
N VAL A 177 22.68 6.75 -6.94
CA VAL A 177 22.61 5.51 -6.17
C VAL A 177 23.77 5.40 -5.18
N CYS A 178 25.00 5.63 -5.63
CA CYS A 178 26.17 5.63 -4.74
C CYS A 178 26.03 6.62 -3.60
N ARG A 179 25.55 7.85 -3.89
CA ARG A 179 25.37 8.88 -2.86
C ARG A 179 24.34 8.49 -1.80
N TRP A 180 23.17 8.02 -2.21
CA TRP A 180 22.06 7.73 -1.29
C TRP A 180 22.18 6.39 -0.56
N LEU A 181 22.86 5.42 -1.17
CA LEU A 181 23.13 4.12 -0.57
C LEU A 181 24.52 4.05 0.08
N GLU A 182 25.26 5.17 0.13
CA GLU A 182 26.56 5.31 0.78
C GLU A 182 27.61 4.32 0.22
N LEU A 183 27.58 4.11 -1.10
CA LEU A 183 28.49 3.21 -1.80
C LEU A 183 29.65 3.98 -2.42
N LYS A 184 30.85 3.39 -2.40
CA LYS A 184 32.00 3.92 -3.15
C LYS A 184 31.82 3.78 -4.66
N GLN A 185 31.27 2.65 -5.09
CA GLN A 185 31.00 2.32 -6.48
C GLN A 185 29.85 1.31 -6.55
N ILE A 186 29.19 1.25 -7.71
CA ILE A 186 28.20 0.20 -7.98
C ILE A 186 28.95 -1.11 -8.21
N PRO A 187 28.58 -2.21 -7.53
CA PRO A 187 29.14 -3.53 -7.81
C PRO A 187 28.92 -3.93 -9.27
N ASP A 188 29.94 -4.52 -9.90
CA ASP A 188 29.86 -5.04 -11.27
C ASP A 188 29.32 -6.48 -11.33
N CYS A 189 28.38 -6.79 -10.44
CA CYS A 189 27.65 -8.06 -10.45
C CYS A 189 26.23 -7.82 -10.95
N ARG A 190 25.76 -8.69 -11.85
CA ARG A 190 24.37 -8.70 -12.31
C ARG A 190 23.84 -10.11 -12.18
N ASP A 191 22.69 -10.23 -11.54
CA ASP A 191 22.02 -11.51 -11.44
C ASP A 191 21.18 -11.77 -12.69
N LYS A 192 21.03 -13.04 -13.03
CA LYS A 192 20.13 -13.49 -14.09
C LYS A 192 18.73 -13.80 -13.57
N HIS A 193 18.58 -14.00 -12.26
CA HIS A 193 17.28 -14.24 -11.65
C HIS A 193 16.70 -12.98 -11.00
N TYR A 194 15.38 -12.92 -10.93
CA TYR A 194 14.65 -11.93 -10.13
C TYR A 194 13.37 -12.54 -9.56
N THR A 195 12.90 -11.95 -8.46
CA THR A 195 11.75 -12.44 -7.71
C THR A 195 10.53 -11.57 -7.94
N VAL A 196 9.47 -12.15 -8.47
CA VAL A 196 8.18 -11.48 -8.63
C VAL A 196 7.25 -11.98 -7.53
N MET A 197 6.72 -11.08 -6.71
CA MET A 197 5.63 -11.39 -5.79
C MET A 197 4.31 -10.98 -6.43
N PHE A 198 3.41 -11.93 -6.62
CA PHE A 198 2.01 -11.64 -6.93
C PHE A 198 1.17 -11.74 -5.65
N ALA A 199 0.68 -10.60 -5.17
CA ALA A 199 -0.17 -10.54 -3.99
C ALA A 199 -1.63 -10.69 -4.39
N ILE A 200 -2.22 -11.87 -4.14
CA ILE A 200 -3.60 -12.15 -4.49
C ILE A 200 -4.49 -11.35 -3.54
N GLY A 201 -5.20 -10.35 -4.08
CA GLY A 201 -6.10 -9.51 -3.28
C GLY A 201 -7.08 -10.35 -2.44
N GLY A 202 -7.30 -9.93 -1.19
CA GLY A 202 -7.93 -10.75 -0.14
C GLY A 202 -9.33 -11.32 -0.42
N ALA A 203 -10.06 -10.86 -1.42
CA ALA A 203 -11.34 -11.47 -1.82
C ALA A 203 -11.21 -12.59 -2.88
N GLY A 204 -9.99 -12.94 -3.29
CA GLY A 204 -9.74 -13.92 -4.35
C GLY A 204 -10.13 -13.45 -5.76
N ALA A 205 -10.49 -12.17 -5.91
CA ALA A 205 -10.94 -11.54 -7.15
C ALA A 205 -9.93 -11.68 -8.30
N GLN A 206 -8.65 -11.88 -7.98
CA GLN A 206 -7.55 -11.99 -8.94
C GLN A 206 -6.96 -13.41 -9.04
N THR A 207 -7.63 -14.42 -8.49
CA THR A 207 -7.17 -15.81 -8.60
C THR A 207 -7.00 -16.26 -10.05
N GLU A 208 -7.84 -15.79 -10.97
CA GLU A 208 -7.71 -16.10 -12.39
C GLU A 208 -6.46 -15.45 -13.03
N LEU A 209 -6.03 -14.30 -12.52
CA LEU A 209 -4.78 -13.66 -12.94
C LEU A 209 -3.58 -14.50 -12.51
N ALA A 210 -3.59 -15.08 -11.30
CA ALA A 210 -2.53 -15.99 -10.84
C ALA A 210 -2.33 -17.17 -11.81
N ARG A 211 -3.42 -17.75 -12.32
CA ARG A 211 -3.38 -18.85 -13.31
C ARG A 211 -2.66 -18.42 -14.59
N ARG A 212 -2.99 -17.23 -15.11
CA ARG A 212 -2.38 -16.69 -16.34
C ARG A 212 -0.89 -16.37 -16.14
N ILE A 213 -0.53 -15.80 -14.99
CA ILE A 213 0.86 -15.53 -14.60
C ILE A 213 1.65 -16.84 -14.54
N LEU A 214 1.14 -17.87 -13.86
CA LEU A 214 1.78 -19.19 -13.78
C LEU A 214 1.99 -19.80 -15.16
N LYS A 215 0.99 -19.74 -16.04
CA LYS A 215 1.10 -20.22 -17.42
C LYS A 215 2.20 -19.48 -18.17
N SER A 216 2.19 -18.15 -18.12
CA SER A 216 3.10 -17.30 -18.90
C SER A 216 4.54 -17.39 -18.38
N LEU A 217 4.76 -17.32 -17.06
CA LEU A 217 6.10 -17.38 -16.45
C LEU A 217 6.67 -18.80 -16.34
N GLY A 218 5.87 -19.84 -16.59
CA GLY A 218 6.27 -21.24 -16.43
C GLY A 218 7.63 -21.61 -17.05
N PRO A 219 7.97 -21.18 -18.28
CA PRO A 219 9.29 -21.42 -18.86
C PRO A 219 10.43 -20.76 -18.06
N LEU A 220 10.24 -19.52 -17.60
CA LEU A 220 11.26 -18.80 -16.82
C LEU A 220 11.44 -19.39 -15.42
N ILE A 221 10.33 -19.81 -14.78
CA ILE A 221 10.32 -20.49 -13.47
C ILE A 221 11.16 -21.77 -13.53
N ARG A 222 10.91 -22.66 -14.51
CA ARG A 222 11.67 -23.92 -14.66
C ARG A 222 13.16 -23.71 -14.87
N THR A 223 13.55 -22.63 -15.55
CA THR A 223 14.96 -22.29 -15.77
C THR A 223 15.61 -21.57 -14.58
N GLY A 224 14.87 -21.29 -13.50
CA GLY A 224 15.35 -20.52 -12.35
C GLY A 224 15.60 -19.03 -12.67
N ARG A 225 15.15 -18.53 -13.81
CA ARG A 225 15.28 -17.11 -14.20
C ARG A 225 14.27 -16.22 -13.48
N VAL A 226 13.14 -16.79 -13.05
CA VAL A 226 12.14 -16.09 -12.23
C VAL A 226 11.78 -16.95 -11.04
N ARG A 227 11.87 -16.36 -9.84
CA ARG A 227 11.22 -16.89 -8.64
C ARG A 227 9.86 -16.21 -8.50
N LEU A 228 8.80 -16.99 -8.35
CA LEU A 228 7.44 -16.49 -8.17
C LEU A 228 6.98 -16.71 -6.73
N LEU A 229 6.65 -15.61 -6.04
CA LEU A 229 6.01 -15.66 -4.73
C LEU A 229 4.51 -15.40 -4.90
N LEU A 230 3.66 -16.29 -4.42
CA LEU A 230 2.21 -16.16 -4.50
C LEU A 230 1.64 -15.92 -3.10
N SER A 231 1.30 -14.66 -2.80
CA SER A 231 0.67 -14.35 -1.52
C SER A 231 -0.81 -14.69 -1.53
N CYS A 232 -1.16 -15.71 -0.77
CA CYS A 232 -2.52 -16.25 -0.67
C CYS A 232 -3.30 -15.68 0.54
N GLY A 233 -2.65 -14.87 1.39
CA GLY A 233 -3.27 -14.29 2.57
C GLY A 233 -3.61 -15.33 3.63
N VAL A 234 -4.75 -15.13 4.31
CA VAL A 234 -5.25 -16.01 5.37
C VAL A 234 -6.37 -16.96 4.92
N GLN A 235 -6.79 -16.87 3.66
CA GLN A 235 -7.93 -17.64 3.16
C GLN A 235 -7.48 -18.96 2.54
N ARG A 236 -7.74 -20.07 3.24
CA ARG A 236 -7.37 -21.42 2.78
C ARG A 236 -7.91 -21.77 1.39
N ARG A 237 -9.10 -21.29 1.03
CA ARG A 237 -9.68 -21.44 -0.31
C ARG A 237 -8.80 -20.84 -1.42
N VAL A 238 -8.13 -19.71 -1.14
CA VAL A 238 -7.22 -19.07 -2.11
C VAL A 238 -5.99 -19.95 -2.28
N LEU A 239 -5.39 -20.42 -1.18
CA LEU A 239 -4.27 -21.36 -1.21
C LEU A 239 -4.59 -22.61 -2.04
N GLU A 240 -5.69 -23.29 -1.74
CA GLU A 240 -6.11 -24.52 -2.44
C GLU A 240 -6.31 -24.29 -3.94
N LYS A 241 -6.88 -23.13 -4.32
CA LYS A 241 -7.08 -22.77 -5.72
C LYS A 241 -5.74 -22.49 -6.42
N THR A 242 -4.81 -21.82 -5.74
CA THR A 242 -3.46 -21.58 -6.25
C THR A 242 -2.69 -22.88 -6.47
N LEU A 243 -2.75 -23.82 -5.52
CA LEU A 243 -2.15 -25.15 -5.66
C LEU A 243 -2.70 -25.93 -6.87
N LYS A 244 -4.02 -25.85 -7.10
CA LYS A 244 -4.64 -26.45 -8.30
C LYS A 244 -4.07 -25.85 -9.59
N PHE A 245 -3.85 -24.53 -9.65
CA PHE A 245 -3.27 -23.89 -10.83
C PHE A 245 -1.81 -24.28 -11.06
N ILE A 246 -1.02 -24.39 -10.00
CA ILE A 246 0.38 -24.87 -10.08
C ILE A 246 0.41 -26.27 -10.69
N ASN A 247 -0.43 -27.18 -10.19
CA ASN A 247 -0.51 -28.54 -10.71
C ASN A 247 -0.98 -28.58 -12.18
N GLN A 248 -2.01 -27.80 -12.54
CA GLN A 248 -2.53 -27.71 -13.91
C GLN A 248 -1.49 -27.26 -14.95
N HIS A 249 -0.51 -26.46 -14.52
CA HIS A 249 0.56 -25.97 -15.39
C HIS A 249 1.85 -26.81 -15.33
N GLY A 250 1.82 -27.95 -14.62
CA GLY A 250 2.97 -28.85 -14.48
C GLY A 250 4.16 -28.16 -13.80
N LEU A 251 3.89 -27.39 -12.74
CA LEU A 251 4.89 -26.63 -11.97
C LEU A 251 4.97 -27.13 -10.52
N TRP A 252 4.48 -28.34 -10.24
CA TRP A 252 4.48 -28.91 -8.88
C TRP A 252 5.90 -29.07 -8.32
N ASP A 253 6.84 -29.53 -9.15
CA ASP A 253 8.25 -29.73 -8.77
C ASP A 253 9.01 -28.42 -8.53
N GLU A 254 8.41 -27.28 -8.87
CA GLU A 254 8.97 -25.95 -8.62
C GLU A 254 8.52 -25.36 -7.28
N LEU A 255 7.55 -26.00 -6.61
CA LEU A 255 7.11 -25.60 -5.27
C LEU A 255 8.29 -25.70 -4.28
N ASP A 256 8.43 -24.69 -3.44
CA ASP A 256 9.54 -24.48 -2.48
C ASP A 256 10.94 -24.34 -3.13
N ARG A 257 11.03 -24.34 -4.47
CA ARG A 257 12.24 -24.03 -5.24
C ARG A 257 12.13 -22.65 -5.88
N ASN A 258 11.39 -22.56 -6.98
CA ASN A 258 11.16 -21.33 -7.75
C ASN A 258 9.74 -20.78 -7.56
N ILE A 259 8.83 -21.52 -6.92
CA ILE A 259 7.50 -21.06 -6.52
C ILE A 259 7.37 -21.17 -5.01
N HIS A 260 7.03 -20.06 -4.33
CA HIS A 260 6.78 -20.06 -2.89
C HIS A 260 5.39 -19.51 -2.59
N LEU A 261 4.66 -20.16 -1.69
CA LEU A 261 3.34 -19.73 -1.26
C LEU A 261 3.45 -18.99 0.08
N ILE A 262 2.85 -17.79 0.15
CA ILE A 262 2.80 -17.01 1.40
C ILE A 262 1.39 -17.15 1.96
N PHE A 263 1.25 -17.95 3.01
CA PHE A 263 -0.02 -18.26 3.66
C PHE A 263 0.20 -18.57 5.15
N SER A 264 -0.70 -18.08 6.00
CA SER A 264 -0.93 -18.58 7.35
C SER A 264 -2.40 -18.42 7.67
N ASP A 265 -2.99 -19.32 8.46
CA ASP A 265 -4.34 -19.16 8.98
C ASP A 265 -4.42 -18.09 10.09
N ASN A 266 -3.28 -17.68 10.65
CA ASN A 266 -3.15 -16.56 11.57
C ASN A 266 -2.71 -15.29 10.83
N VAL A 267 -3.46 -14.20 11.03
CA VAL A 267 -3.17 -12.91 10.37
C VAL A 267 -1.83 -12.28 10.77
N PHE A 268 -1.41 -12.44 12.02
CA PHE A 268 -0.15 -11.88 12.52
C PHE A 268 1.04 -12.66 11.98
N GLU A 269 0.98 -13.99 12.01
CA GLU A 269 2.01 -14.84 11.39
C GLU A 269 2.09 -14.60 9.88
N TYR A 270 0.95 -14.41 9.21
CA TYR A 270 0.92 -14.04 7.80
C TYR A 270 1.67 -12.72 7.56
N PHE A 271 1.47 -11.70 8.39
CA PHE A 271 2.21 -10.44 8.27
C PHE A 271 3.71 -10.63 8.44
N GLU A 272 4.15 -11.38 9.46
CA GLU A 272 5.58 -11.69 9.66
C GLU A 272 6.17 -12.44 8.47
N LEU A 273 5.45 -13.42 7.93
CA LEU A 273 5.86 -14.17 6.75
C LEU A 273 5.92 -13.27 5.50
N PHE A 274 4.91 -12.42 5.29
CA PHE A 274 4.85 -11.49 4.18
C PHE A 274 6.02 -10.49 4.22
N ASN A 275 6.30 -9.92 5.39
CA ASN A 275 7.38 -8.95 5.60
C ASN A 275 8.76 -9.56 5.33
N ARG A 276 8.98 -10.81 5.76
CA ARG A 276 10.20 -11.56 5.43
C ARG A 276 10.35 -11.74 3.91
N TRP A 277 9.29 -12.11 3.21
CA TRP A 277 9.33 -12.32 1.76
C TRP A 277 9.46 -11.02 0.95
N LEU A 278 8.97 -9.88 1.47
CA LEU A 278 9.17 -8.57 0.83
C LEU A 278 10.65 -8.23 0.66
N ARG A 279 11.52 -8.64 1.60
CA ARG A 279 12.98 -8.43 1.52
C ARG A 279 13.61 -9.12 0.32
N GLN A 280 13.05 -10.25 -0.10
CA GLN A 280 13.52 -11.02 -1.26
C GLN A 280 12.76 -10.69 -2.55
N THR A 281 11.74 -9.84 -2.47
CA THR A 281 10.93 -9.45 -3.62
C THR A 281 11.62 -8.36 -4.41
N ASP A 282 11.67 -8.53 -5.73
CA ASP A 282 12.20 -7.54 -6.65
C ASP A 282 11.09 -6.77 -7.37
N VAL A 283 9.96 -7.41 -7.64
CA VAL A 283 8.79 -6.80 -8.26
C VAL A 283 7.54 -7.17 -7.48
N LEU A 284 6.74 -6.18 -7.07
CA LEU A 284 5.46 -6.42 -6.41
C LEU A 284 4.32 -6.22 -7.42
N TRP A 285 3.64 -7.29 -7.79
CA TRP A 285 2.46 -7.26 -8.63
C TRP A 285 1.21 -7.41 -7.76
N THR A 286 0.39 -6.35 -7.71
CA THR A 286 -0.82 -6.29 -6.88
C THR A 286 -1.85 -5.36 -7.50
N LYS A 287 -3.11 -5.44 -7.05
CA LYS A 287 -4.05 -4.32 -7.23
C LYS A 287 -3.52 -3.07 -6.50
N PRO A 288 -3.77 -1.85 -7.02
CA PRO A 288 -3.32 -0.60 -6.42
C PRO A 288 -4.17 -0.23 -5.19
N SER A 289 -4.07 -1.05 -4.15
CA SER A 289 -4.72 -0.87 -2.84
C SER A 289 -3.68 -0.36 -1.83
N GLU A 290 -3.74 -0.78 -0.56
CA GLU A 290 -2.81 -0.32 0.48
C GLU A 290 -1.36 -0.72 0.19
N LEU A 291 -1.13 -1.82 -0.53
CA LEU A 291 0.21 -2.23 -0.97
C LEU A 291 0.86 -1.26 -1.97
N SER A 292 0.13 -0.30 -2.54
CA SER A 292 0.71 0.77 -3.37
C SER A 292 1.80 1.54 -2.63
N PHE A 293 1.67 1.75 -1.33
CA PHE A 293 2.65 2.51 -0.55
C PHE A 293 3.96 1.75 -0.28
N TYR A 294 3.99 0.44 -0.53
CA TYR A 294 5.20 -0.38 -0.38
C TYR A 294 6.24 -0.05 -1.46
N CYS A 295 5.90 0.78 -2.46
CA CYS A 295 6.87 1.36 -3.38
C CYS A 295 7.97 2.15 -2.65
N ALA A 296 7.68 2.68 -1.46
CA ALA A 296 8.65 3.36 -0.60
C ALA A 296 9.78 2.43 -0.10
N LEU A 297 9.57 1.10 -0.12
CA LEU A 297 10.62 0.10 0.11
C LEU A 297 11.51 -0.13 -1.14
N GLY A 298 11.35 0.73 -2.15
CA GLY A 298 11.99 0.59 -3.44
C GLY A 298 11.52 -0.63 -4.20
N LEU A 299 10.24 -0.97 -4.08
CA LEU A 299 9.59 -2.04 -4.83
C LEU A 299 8.84 -1.43 -6.04
N PRO A 300 9.17 -1.78 -7.28
CA PRO A 300 8.37 -1.38 -8.43
C PRO A 300 7.02 -2.10 -8.38
N ILE A 301 5.94 -1.34 -8.55
CA ILE A 301 4.57 -1.87 -8.45
C ILE A 301 4.00 -2.14 -9.83
N ILE A 302 3.82 -3.41 -10.21
CA ILE A 302 3.00 -3.77 -11.36
C ILE A 302 1.54 -3.76 -10.92
N MET A 303 0.74 -2.87 -11.51
CA MET A 303 -0.64 -2.64 -11.08
C MET A 303 -1.60 -3.56 -11.85
N ALA A 304 -2.22 -4.51 -11.14
CA ALA A 304 -3.40 -5.20 -11.64
C ALA A 304 -4.61 -4.24 -11.67
N ASP A 305 -5.68 -4.63 -12.37
CA ASP A 305 -6.83 -3.76 -12.56
C ASP A 305 -7.46 -3.30 -11.23
N PRO A 306 -7.73 -2.00 -11.07
CA PRO A 306 -8.40 -1.47 -9.90
C PRO A 306 -9.87 -1.91 -9.88
N ILE A 307 -10.36 -2.22 -8.68
CA ILE A 307 -11.74 -2.66 -8.44
C ILE A 307 -12.66 -1.47 -8.16
N GLY A 308 -12.14 -0.41 -7.53
CA GLY A 308 -12.95 0.70 -7.03
C GLY A 308 -12.29 2.09 -7.18
N PRO A 309 -13.05 3.16 -6.89
CA PRO A 309 -12.59 4.54 -7.07
C PRO A 309 -11.32 4.89 -6.29
N GLN A 310 -11.14 4.33 -5.09
CA GLN A 310 -9.95 4.53 -4.27
C GLN A 310 -8.71 3.92 -4.93
N GLU A 311 -8.83 2.70 -5.46
CA GLU A 311 -7.74 2.01 -6.14
C GLU A 311 -7.31 2.74 -7.43
N GLU A 312 -8.25 3.40 -8.13
CA GLU A 312 -7.91 4.25 -9.28
C GLU A 312 -7.10 5.50 -8.88
N LEU A 313 -7.33 6.05 -7.68
CA LEU A 313 -6.56 7.19 -7.17
C LEU A 313 -5.19 6.77 -6.66
N ASN A 314 -5.09 5.59 -6.03
CA ASN A 314 -3.80 4.99 -5.67
C ASN A 314 -2.97 4.69 -6.92
N LYS A 315 -3.60 4.17 -7.98
CA LYS A 315 -2.97 4.00 -9.31
C LYS A 315 -2.46 5.32 -9.86
N ARG A 316 -3.28 6.37 -9.84
CA ARG A 316 -2.86 7.70 -10.30
C ARG A 316 -1.66 8.20 -9.51
N TRP A 317 -1.69 8.11 -8.19
CA TRP A 317 -0.58 8.51 -7.33
C TRP A 317 0.71 7.74 -7.65
N LEU A 318 0.62 6.42 -7.81
CA LEU A 318 1.76 5.58 -8.22
C LEU A 318 2.36 6.01 -9.57
N MET A 319 1.51 6.37 -10.53
CA MET A 319 1.94 6.89 -11.83
C MET A 319 2.60 8.27 -11.71
N GLU A 320 2.04 9.18 -10.90
CA GLU A 320 2.58 10.52 -10.67
C GLU A 320 3.99 10.50 -10.06
N ILE A 321 4.27 9.53 -9.18
CA ILE A 321 5.61 9.34 -8.62
C ILE A 321 6.50 8.43 -9.48
N HIS A 322 5.97 7.88 -10.58
CA HIS A 322 6.64 6.93 -11.48
C HIS A 322 7.08 5.60 -10.84
N ALA A 323 6.49 5.23 -9.70
CA ALA A 323 6.81 3.97 -9.00
C ALA A 323 5.87 2.82 -9.35
N GLY A 324 4.74 3.12 -10.02
CA GLY A 324 3.83 2.13 -10.56
C GLY A 324 3.95 2.00 -12.07
N LEU A 325 3.77 0.76 -12.55
CA LEU A 325 3.75 0.41 -13.95
C LEU A 325 2.41 -0.25 -14.28
N VAL A 326 1.78 0.24 -15.33
CA VAL A 326 0.65 -0.45 -15.96
C VAL A 326 1.24 -1.57 -16.84
N PRO A 327 0.73 -2.82 -16.74
CA PRO A 327 1.12 -3.88 -17.66
C PRO A 327 1.00 -3.40 -19.12
N PRO A 328 2.06 -3.49 -19.94
CA PRO A 328 2.04 -2.98 -21.31
C PRO A 328 1.27 -3.90 -22.27
N GLY A 329 0.98 -5.13 -21.83
CA GLY A 329 0.25 -6.12 -22.61
C GLY A 329 -0.55 -7.06 -21.69
N PRO A 330 -1.27 -8.02 -22.28
CA PRO A 330 -2.11 -8.92 -21.52
C PRO A 330 -1.28 -9.89 -20.66
N PRO A 331 -1.83 -10.41 -19.55
CA PRO A 331 -1.09 -11.27 -18.62
C PRO A 331 -0.56 -12.58 -19.21
N GLU A 332 -1.17 -13.07 -20.29
CA GLU A 332 -0.76 -14.28 -21.00
C GLU A 332 0.65 -14.16 -21.60
N TYR A 333 1.11 -12.93 -21.86
CA TYR A 333 2.46 -12.63 -22.37
C TYR A 333 3.34 -11.94 -21.32
N CYS A 334 3.03 -12.11 -20.02
CA CYS A 334 3.82 -11.45 -18.97
C CYS A 334 5.28 -11.86 -18.89
N GLN A 335 5.64 -13.06 -19.35
CA GLN A 335 7.06 -13.41 -19.50
C GLN A 335 7.81 -12.46 -20.46
N GLU A 336 7.18 -12.00 -21.54
CA GLU A 336 7.81 -11.14 -22.55
C GLU A 336 7.95 -9.74 -21.98
N TRP A 337 6.83 -9.13 -21.61
CA TRP A 337 6.87 -7.74 -21.19
C TRP A 337 7.53 -7.52 -19.82
N LEU A 338 7.52 -8.47 -18.89
CA LEU A 338 8.32 -8.34 -17.66
C LEU A 338 9.82 -8.38 -17.98
N SER A 339 10.23 -9.26 -18.91
CA SER A 339 11.61 -9.33 -19.36
C SER A 339 12.01 -8.04 -20.07
N ASP A 340 11.15 -7.48 -20.94
CA ASP A 340 11.43 -6.20 -21.59
C ASP A 340 11.57 -5.06 -20.58
N LEU A 341 10.66 -4.95 -19.62
CA LEU A 341 10.69 -3.92 -18.56
C LEU A 341 11.92 -4.05 -17.63
N ARG A 342 12.46 -5.26 -17.48
CA ARG A 342 13.69 -5.50 -16.74
C ARG A 342 14.90 -5.14 -17.58
N GLU A 343 14.96 -5.62 -18.81
CA GLU A 343 16.11 -5.51 -19.70
C GLU A 343 16.30 -4.08 -20.22
N ASN A 344 15.25 -3.26 -20.20
CA ASN A 344 15.32 -1.83 -20.48
C ASN A 344 15.57 -0.96 -19.23
N GLY A 345 15.69 -1.55 -18.03
CA GLY A 345 15.92 -0.85 -16.78
C GLY A 345 14.68 -0.18 -16.16
N ARG A 346 13.49 -0.31 -16.76
CA ARG A 346 12.27 0.38 -16.29
C ARG A 346 11.78 -0.10 -14.93
N LEU A 347 11.97 -1.38 -14.60
CA LEU A 347 11.69 -1.88 -13.24
C LEU A 347 12.63 -1.27 -12.21
N ALA A 348 13.92 -1.12 -12.53
CA ALA A 348 14.90 -0.50 -11.65
C ALA A 348 14.61 1.00 -11.47
N GLU A 349 14.21 1.70 -12.53
CA GLU A 349 13.76 3.10 -12.45
C GLU A 349 12.55 3.26 -11.51
N ALA A 350 11.52 2.42 -11.67
CA ALA A 350 10.34 2.48 -10.81
C ALA A 350 10.64 2.15 -9.34
N ALA A 351 11.53 1.18 -9.10
CA ALA A 351 12.05 0.86 -7.77
C ALA A 351 12.75 2.07 -7.14
N TRP A 352 13.63 2.71 -7.92
CA TRP A 352 14.39 3.87 -7.49
C TRP A 352 13.50 5.08 -7.21
N ASP A 353 12.54 5.35 -8.09
CA ASP A 353 11.59 6.45 -7.95
C ASP A 353 10.68 6.27 -6.73
N GLY A 354 10.23 5.05 -6.44
CA GLY A 354 9.51 4.73 -5.21
C GLY A 354 10.32 5.08 -3.96
N PHE A 355 11.59 4.66 -3.92
CA PHE A 355 12.51 4.97 -2.81
C PHE A 355 12.74 6.48 -2.64
N LEU A 356 12.88 7.23 -3.75
CA LEU A 356 13.17 8.67 -3.71
C LEU A 356 11.95 9.53 -3.35
N LYS A 357 10.76 9.16 -3.82
CA LYS A 357 9.58 10.04 -3.82
C LYS A 357 8.53 9.67 -2.78
N ALA A 358 8.45 8.40 -2.35
CA ALA A 358 7.49 7.98 -1.35
C ALA A 358 8.06 8.10 0.08
N ARG A 359 7.22 8.48 1.03
CA ARG A 359 7.60 8.62 2.45
C ARG A 359 7.66 7.24 3.11
N LYS A 360 8.78 6.94 3.77
CA LYS A 360 9.12 5.60 4.32
C LYS A 360 9.15 5.49 5.84
N LEU A 361 9.06 6.62 6.56
CA LEU A 361 9.17 6.66 8.03
C LEU A 361 7.83 6.71 8.76
N GLY A 362 6.73 6.28 8.11
CA GLY A 362 5.40 6.33 8.71
C GLY A 362 5.35 5.72 10.10
N THR A 363 5.87 4.51 10.27
CA THR A 363 5.86 3.78 11.55
C THR A 363 6.64 4.51 12.64
N TYR A 364 7.84 5.01 12.34
CA TYR A 364 8.67 5.76 13.29
C TYR A 364 8.05 7.10 13.68
N LYS A 365 7.55 7.87 12.70
CA LYS A 365 6.91 9.16 12.96
C LYS A 365 5.62 9.00 13.77
N ILE A 366 4.83 7.98 13.47
CA ILE A 366 3.62 7.65 14.23
C ILE A 366 4.00 7.27 15.67
N LYS A 367 4.99 6.39 15.85
CA LYS A 367 5.48 5.98 17.19
C LYS A 367 5.93 7.19 18.02
N ARG A 368 6.83 8.03 17.49
CA ARG A 368 7.33 9.22 18.19
C ARG A 368 6.23 10.23 18.52
N LEU A 369 5.29 10.46 17.60
CA LEU A 369 4.15 11.35 17.84
C LEU A 369 3.25 10.82 18.97
N ILE A 370 3.08 9.51 19.07
CA ILE A 370 2.22 8.89 20.08
C ILE A 370 2.92 8.83 21.44
N GLU A 371 4.20 8.48 21.48
CA GLU A 371 4.96 8.33 22.72
C GLU A 371 5.31 9.68 23.35
N ASN A 372 5.73 10.67 22.55
CA ASN A 372 6.37 11.88 23.05
C ASN A 372 5.62 13.17 22.64
N GLY A 373 4.63 13.07 21.75
CA GLY A 373 3.98 14.23 21.14
C GLY A 373 4.85 14.98 20.12
N GLU A 374 6.03 14.46 19.79
CA GLU A 374 6.98 15.08 18.88
C GLU A 374 6.62 14.82 17.42
N TYR A 375 6.62 15.88 16.61
CA TYR A 375 6.45 15.78 15.17
C TYR A 375 7.22 16.88 14.46
N SER A 376 8.01 16.49 13.46
CA SER A 376 8.64 17.36 12.49
C SER A 376 8.18 17.01 11.08
N GLU A 377 7.74 18.05 10.34
CA GLU A 377 7.40 17.91 8.94
C GLU A 377 8.67 18.11 8.09
N GLU A 378 9.22 17.00 7.59
CA GLU A 378 10.31 17.04 6.61
C GLU A 378 9.77 17.27 5.19
N ILE A 379 10.34 18.23 4.49
CA ILE A 379 9.99 18.52 3.09
C ILE A 379 10.39 17.35 2.18
N SER A 380 11.58 16.79 2.42
CA SER A 380 12.11 15.68 1.63
C SER A 380 11.56 14.33 2.12
N PRO A 381 11.06 13.44 1.23
CA PRO A 381 10.74 12.05 1.58
C PRO A 381 11.96 11.22 2.01
N LEU A 382 13.18 11.72 1.72
CA LEU A 382 14.44 11.05 1.97
C LEU A 382 15.15 11.49 3.24
N LYS A 383 14.81 12.68 3.77
CA LYS A 383 15.34 13.13 5.06
C LYS A 383 14.61 12.40 6.18
N GLN A 384 15.40 11.88 7.10
CA GLN A 384 14.93 11.09 8.23
C GLN A 384 14.37 11.98 9.33
#